data_AF-A0A2S2NHS3-F1
#
_entry.id   AF-A0A2S2NHS3-F1
#
_cell.length_a   1.000
_cell.length_b   1.000
_cell.length_c   1.000
_cell.angle_alpha   90.00
_cell.angle_beta   90.00
_cell.angle_gamma   90.00
#
_symmetry.space_group_name_H-M   'P 1'
#
loop_
_entity.id
_entity.type
_entity.pdbx_description
1 polymer ?
#
loop_
_entity_poly.entity_id
_entity_poly.type
_entity_poly.pdbx_seq_one_letter_code
_entity_poly.pdbx_strand_id
1 'polypeptide(L)'
;DIIRKCVMLTREACVTLNEYVEEDPATTGCCAESHVNCRQMLTHLNSAIIVLTTHADPPLVWFSPTALKMDGALRFPMLQIREHIDTLLDRKDQTSECLFSVRATLKVCKLGERMPEGSSTSSGGGGRAGGGGGSGAGGSCYSNEESILDLGKALYKLHLQLLLLLEAAAKMYIALSVSATDNKLQNLSAEVSTVRRALLRAKEESGTHPLAPTPEESLVQILQESDWPNALTYAKQNKSRWLDELISTGTDDNDDDITSILSVYCHLLIEKHSDGFIVTEEDLVSVTNGLMTELYPMLEALNCIESRVKELPKTSN
;
A
#
# COMPACT_ATOMS: atom_id res chain seq x y z
N ASP A 1 -0.45 8.67 4.14
CA ASP A 1 0.19 7.52 4.81
C ASP A 1 -0.51 6.16 4.56
N ILE A 2 -1.84 6.04 4.68
CA ILE A 2 -2.55 4.74 4.55
C ILE A 2 -2.23 3.96 3.25
N ILE A 3 -2.10 4.66 2.11
CA ILE A 3 -1.73 4.07 0.81
C ILE A 3 -0.35 3.40 0.89
N ARG A 4 0.64 4.10 1.45
CA ARG A 4 2.03 3.61 1.62
C ARG A 4 2.04 2.35 2.49
N LYS A 5 1.31 2.36 3.61
CA LYS A 5 1.16 1.20 4.49
C LYS A 5 0.55 0.00 3.77
N CYS A 6 -0.50 0.21 2.97
CA CYS A 6 -1.08 -0.86 2.14
C CYS A 6 -0.07 -1.39 1.13
N VAL A 7 0.66 -0.51 0.41
CA VAL A 7 1.70 -0.92 -0.54
C VAL A 7 2.80 -1.74 0.13
N MET A 8 3.24 -1.35 1.32
CA MET A 8 4.26 -2.09 2.07
C MET A 8 3.77 -3.49 2.45
N LEU A 9 2.54 -3.61 2.95
CA LEU A 9 1.93 -4.90 3.25
C LEU A 9 1.79 -5.77 1.99
N THR A 10 1.38 -5.18 0.86
CA THR A 10 1.30 -5.89 -0.42
C THR A 10 2.68 -6.37 -0.88
N ARG A 11 3.72 -5.54 -0.80
CA ARG A 11 5.10 -5.93 -1.14
C ARG A 11 5.56 -7.11 -0.28
N GLU A 12 5.30 -7.04 1.01
CA GLU A 12 5.63 -8.10 1.96
C GLU A 12 4.90 -9.43 1.64
N ALA A 13 3.64 -9.32 1.24
CA ALA A 13 2.87 -10.47 0.76
C ALA A 13 3.42 -11.01 -0.57
N CYS A 14 3.78 -10.16 -1.53
CA CYS A 14 4.41 -10.56 -2.78
C CYS A 14 5.71 -11.34 -2.54
N VAL A 15 6.57 -10.91 -1.60
CA VAL A 15 7.79 -11.66 -1.25
C VAL A 15 7.43 -13.06 -0.75
N THR A 16 6.45 -13.17 0.14
CA THR A 16 6.01 -14.45 0.71
C THR A 16 5.40 -15.38 -0.36
N LEU A 17 4.54 -14.84 -1.22
CA LEU A 17 3.93 -15.57 -2.32
C LEU A 17 4.98 -16.01 -3.36
N ASN A 18 6.01 -15.18 -3.60
CA ASN A 18 7.11 -15.55 -4.47
C ASN A 18 7.93 -16.69 -3.87
N GLU A 19 8.18 -16.70 -2.55
CA GLU A 19 8.79 -17.86 -1.89
C GLU A 19 7.95 -19.13 -2.11
N TYR A 20 6.64 -19.07 -1.90
CA TYR A 20 5.73 -20.22 -2.12
C TYR A 20 5.81 -20.79 -3.54
N VAL A 21 5.93 -19.91 -4.53
CA VAL A 21 5.94 -20.25 -5.95
C VAL A 21 7.30 -20.77 -6.45
N GLU A 22 8.39 -20.44 -5.76
CA GLU A 22 9.74 -20.93 -6.10
C GLU A 22 10.07 -22.29 -5.48
N GLU A 23 9.32 -22.71 -4.44
CA GLU A 23 9.39 -24.07 -3.91
C GLU A 23 8.84 -25.10 -4.91
N ASP A 24 9.28 -26.35 -4.83
CA ASP A 24 8.70 -27.42 -5.65
C ASP A 24 7.20 -27.57 -5.31
N PRO A 25 6.28 -27.63 -6.30
CA PRO A 25 4.89 -28.01 -6.08
C PRO A 25 4.73 -29.23 -5.16
N ALA A 26 5.64 -30.22 -5.27
CA ALA A 26 5.64 -31.38 -4.37
C ALA A 26 5.90 -31.01 -2.89
N THR A 27 6.85 -30.11 -2.61
CA THR A 27 7.18 -29.61 -1.26
C THR A 27 6.05 -28.77 -0.66
N THR A 28 5.38 -27.97 -1.50
CA THR A 28 4.24 -27.15 -1.07
C THR A 28 2.94 -27.94 -0.99
N GLY A 29 2.94 -29.20 -1.42
CA GLY A 29 1.73 -30.02 -1.50
C GLY A 29 0.68 -29.42 -2.44
N CYS A 30 1.10 -28.72 -3.48
CA CYS A 30 0.20 -28.05 -4.41
C CYS A 30 0.47 -28.52 -5.84
N CYS A 31 -0.48 -28.36 -6.75
CA CYS A 31 -0.22 -28.71 -8.15
C CYS A 31 0.47 -27.55 -8.89
N ALA A 32 1.14 -27.86 -10.00
CA ALA A 32 1.83 -26.87 -10.83
C ALA A 32 0.89 -25.75 -11.33
N GLU A 33 -0.38 -26.05 -11.57
CA GLU A 33 -1.37 -25.05 -12.01
C GLU A 33 -1.67 -24.00 -10.92
N SER A 34 -1.65 -24.38 -9.63
CA SER A 34 -1.79 -23.41 -8.52
C SER A 34 -0.65 -22.42 -8.51
N HIS A 35 0.56 -22.92 -8.76
CA HIS A 35 1.75 -22.08 -8.86
C HIS A 35 1.63 -21.11 -10.05
N VAL A 36 1.14 -21.57 -11.20
CA VAL A 36 0.89 -20.71 -12.37
C VAL A 36 -0.12 -19.59 -12.04
N ASN A 37 -1.26 -19.94 -11.44
CA ASN A 37 -2.27 -18.93 -11.07
C ASN A 37 -1.75 -17.97 -9.99
N CYS A 38 -0.93 -18.46 -9.04
CA CYS A 38 -0.27 -17.61 -8.05
C CYS A 38 0.76 -16.66 -8.70
N ARG A 39 1.51 -17.10 -9.72
CA ARG A 39 2.40 -16.22 -10.52
C ARG A 39 1.63 -15.12 -11.25
N GLN A 40 0.45 -15.45 -11.79
CA GLN A 40 -0.42 -14.45 -12.41
C GLN A 40 -0.88 -13.41 -11.38
N MET A 41 -1.38 -13.86 -10.23
CA MET A 41 -1.75 -12.96 -9.12
C MET A 41 -0.59 -12.05 -8.70
N LEU A 42 0.61 -12.60 -8.52
CA LEU A 42 1.83 -11.85 -8.21
C LEU A 42 2.14 -10.76 -9.25
N THR A 43 1.95 -11.06 -10.53
CA THR A 43 2.19 -10.11 -11.62
C THR A 43 1.28 -8.90 -11.46
N HIS A 44 -0.03 -9.13 -11.26
CA HIS A 44 -1.00 -8.05 -11.07
C HIS A 44 -0.80 -7.26 -9.76
N LEU A 45 -0.40 -7.92 -8.67
CA LEU A 45 -0.07 -7.23 -7.42
C LEU A 45 1.15 -6.30 -7.58
N ASN A 46 2.19 -6.75 -8.28
CA ASN A 46 3.37 -5.93 -8.56
C ASN A 46 3.03 -4.74 -9.48
N SER A 47 2.22 -4.95 -10.52
CA SER A 47 1.71 -3.86 -11.35
C SER A 47 0.89 -2.86 -10.54
N ALA A 48 0.01 -3.33 -9.66
CA ALA A 48 -0.77 -2.46 -8.77
C ALA A 48 0.12 -1.66 -7.80
N ILE A 49 1.20 -2.26 -7.28
CA ILE A 49 2.20 -1.54 -6.48
C ILE A 49 2.81 -0.40 -7.31
N ILE A 50 3.21 -0.66 -8.56
CA ILE A 50 3.81 0.35 -9.44
C ILE A 50 2.84 1.52 -9.67
N VAL A 51 1.58 1.23 -9.98
CA VAL A 51 0.53 2.25 -10.15
C VAL A 51 0.41 3.13 -8.90
N LEU A 52 0.34 2.51 -7.72
CA LEU A 52 0.19 3.22 -6.45
C LEU A 52 1.42 4.02 -6.05
N THR A 53 2.63 3.53 -6.31
CA THR A 53 3.86 4.24 -5.92
C THR A 53 4.24 5.37 -6.86
N THR A 54 3.75 5.33 -8.10
CA THR A 54 4.12 6.33 -9.12
C THR A 54 3.15 7.51 -9.13
N HIS A 55 1.89 7.29 -8.74
CA HIS A 55 0.81 8.24 -9.02
C HIS A 55 -0.17 8.50 -7.86
N ALA A 56 0.01 7.87 -6.69
CA ALA A 56 -0.95 7.98 -5.58
C ALA A 56 -0.43 8.81 -4.39
N ASP A 57 0.23 9.94 -4.68
CA ASP A 57 0.54 10.90 -3.63
C ASP A 57 -0.75 11.53 -3.09
N PRO A 58 -0.89 11.70 -1.76
CA PRO A 58 -2.07 12.34 -1.20
C PRO A 58 -2.06 13.83 -1.60
N PRO A 59 -3.15 14.35 -2.18
CA PRO A 59 -3.20 15.74 -2.57
C PRO A 59 -3.30 16.65 -1.34
N LEU A 60 -2.67 17.82 -1.44
CA LEU A 60 -2.74 18.88 -0.46
C LEU A 60 -4.06 19.64 -0.63
N VAL A 61 -4.80 19.76 0.47
CA VAL A 61 -6.05 20.52 0.54
C VAL A 61 -5.93 21.57 1.62
N TRP A 62 -6.02 22.84 1.24
CA TRP A 62 -5.97 23.97 2.16
C TRP A 62 -6.97 25.04 1.76
N PHE A 63 -7.59 25.66 2.76
CA PHE A 63 -8.45 26.83 2.60
C PHE A 63 -8.58 27.50 3.96
N SER A 64 -8.90 28.79 3.98
CA SER A 64 -9.19 29.47 5.24
C SER A 64 -10.47 28.87 5.86
N PRO A 65 -10.46 28.47 7.15
CA PRO A 65 -11.63 27.89 7.82
C PRO A 65 -12.87 28.78 7.81
N THR A 66 -12.69 30.09 7.62
CA THR A 66 -13.77 31.09 7.58
C THR A 66 -14.26 31.40 6.17
N ALA A 67 -13.52 30.98 5.13
CA ALA A 67 -13.80 31.35 3.75
C ALA A 67 -14.78 30.38 3.05
N LEU A 68 -14.74 29.10 3.41
CA LEU A 68 -15.61 28.09 2.81
C LEU A 68 -16.92 27.95 3.61
N LYS A 69 -18.03 28.46 3.09
CA LYS A 69 -19.34 28.19 3.68
C LYS A 69 -19.76 26.77 3.35
N MET A 70 -19.64 25.92 4.35
CA MET A 70 -20.02 24.52 4.32
C MET A 70 -21.53 24.35 4.47
N ASP A 71 -22.29 24.42 3.38
CA ASP A 71 -23.75 24.21 3.35
C ASP A 71 -24.17 22.72 3.43
N GLY A 72 -23.23 21.85 3.78
CA GLY A 72 -23.43 20.40 3.84
C GLY A 72 -23.00 19.67 2.56
N ALA A 73 -22.60 20.36 1.49
CA ALA A 73 -22.14 19.72 0.24
C ALA A 73 -21.03 18.68 0.44
N LEU A 74 -20.07 18.94 1.34
CA LEU A 74 -18.97 17.99 1.62
C LEU A 74 -19.34 16.93 2.66
N ARG A 75 -20.48 17.04 3.35
CA ARG A 75 -20.83 16.12 4.46
C ARG A 75 -20.89 14.67 3.99
N PHE A 76 -21.59 14.41 2.89
CA PHE A 76 -21.75 13.04 2.37
C PHE A 76 -20.43 12.48 1.82
N PRO A 77 -19.68 13.20 0.96
CA PRO A 77 -18.35 12.76 0.56
C PRO A 77 -17.40 12.49 1.73
N MET A 78 -17.47 13.29 2.82
CA MET A 78 -16.59 13.11 3.98
C MET A 78 -16.92 11.83 4.73
N LEU A 79 -18.22 11.55 4.92
CA LEU A 79 -18.68 10.32 5.55
C LEU A 79 -18.32 9.09 4.72
N GLN A 80 -18.46 9.19 3.39
CA GLN A 80 -18.07 8.13 2.47
C GLN A 80 -16.57 7.81 2.57
N ILE A 81 -15.70 8.83 2.54
CA ILE A 81 -14.26 8.63 2.73
C ILE A 81 -13.96 7.96 4.07
N ARG A 82 -14.61 8.41 5.15
CA ARG A 82 -14.44 7.83 6.48
C ARG A 82 -14.82 6.35 6.51
N GLU A 83 -15.98 5.99 5.95
CA GLU A 83 -16.43 4.60 5.84
C GLU A 83 -15.44 3.75 5.04
N HIS A 84 -14.89 4.30 3.96
CA HIS A 84 -13.89 3.60 3.17
C HIS A 84 -12.58 3.39 3.93
N ILE A 85 -12.13 4.38 4.72
CA ILE A 85 -10.94 4.26 5.59
C ILE A 85 -11.16 3.20 6.66
N ASP A 86 -12.29 3.24 7.38
CA ASP A 86 -12.60 2.30 8.45
C ASP A 86 -12.59 0.86 7.90
N THR A 87 -13.28 0.63 6.77
CA THR A 87 -13.28 -0.67 6.10
C THR A 87 -11.89 -1.07 5.59
N LEU A 88 -11.09 -0.11 5.09
CA LEU A 88 -9.74 -0.37 4.59
C LEU A 88 -8.80 -0.83 5.72
N LEU A 89 -8.94 -0.25 6.91
CA LEU A 89 -8.18 -0.65 8.09
C LEU A 89 -8.52 -2.09 8.49
N ASP A 90 -9.80 -2.45 8.53
CA ASP A 90 -10.23 -3.83 8.79
C ASP A 90 -9.65 -4.81 7.75
N ARG A 91 -9.66 -4.44 6.46
CA ARG A 91 -9.08 -5.27 5.38
C ARG A 91 -7.58 -5.40 5.48
N LYS A 92 -6.88 -4.33 5.91
CA LYS A 92 -5.43 -4.34 6.13
C LYS A 92 -5.08 -5.31 7.26
N ASP A 93 -5.81 -5.27 8.36
CA ASP A 93 -5.57 -6.16 9.50
C ASP A 93 -5.87 -7.62 9.12
N GLN A 94 -7.00 -7.88 8.44
CA GLN A 94 -7.30 -9.20 7.88
C GLN A 94 -6.20 -9.72 6.94
N THR A 95 -5.67 -8.86 6.06
CA THR A 95 -4.58 -9.24 5.14
C THR A 95 -3.30 -9.58 5.89
N SER A 96 -2.98 -8.82 6.95
CA SER A 96 -1.83 -9.08 7.81
C SER A 96 -1.94 -10.44 8.51
N GLU A 97 -3.12 -10.79 9.01
CA GLU A 97 -3.40 -12.10 9.61
C GLU A 97 -3.25 -13.25 8.60
N CYS A 98 -3.83 -13.13 7.41
CA CYS A 98 -3.67 -14.13 6.34
C CYS A 98 -2.19 -14.30 5.95
N LEU A 99 -1.45 -13.19 5.83
CA LEU A 99 -0.03 -13.22 5.51
C LEU A 99 0.79 -13.93 6.59
N PHE A 100 0.49 -13.66 7.86
CA PHE A 100 1.14 -14.35 8.97
C PHE A 100 0.87 -15.86 8.93
N SER A 101 -0.37 -16.26 8.65
CA SER A 101 -0.76 -17.68 8.53
C SER A 101 0.00 -18.40 7.40
N VAL A 102 0.09 -17.80 6.21
CA VAL A 102 0.84 -18.36 5.08
C VAL A 102 2.32 -18.52 5.43
N ARG A 103 2.93 -17.51 6.07
CA ARG A 103 4.34 -17.58 6.50
C ARG A 103 4.59 -18.68 7.53
N ALA A 104 3.69 -18.84 8.49
CA ALA A 104 3.79 -19.92 9.46
C ALA A 104 3.73 -21.28 8.76
N THR A 105 2.80 -21.43 7.82
CA THR A 105 2.62 -22.64 7.03
C THR A 105 3.86 -22.97 6.19
N LEU A 106 4.41 -22.00 5.45
CA LEU A 106 5.65 -22.18 4.68
C LEU A 106 6.86 -22.57 5.54
N LYS A 107 7.00 -21.97 6.74
CA LYS A 107 8.05 -22.34 7.69
C LYS A 107 7.92 -23.78 8.17
N VAL A 108 6.69 -24.24 8.43
CA VAL A 108 6.44 -25.64 8.82
C VAL A 108 6.80 -26.60 7.69
N CYS A 109 6.40 -26.31 6.44
CA CYS A 109 6.78 -27.11 5.27
C CYS A 109 8.31 -27.27 5.15
N LYS A 110 9.06 -26.17 5.29
CA LYS A 110 10.53 -26.17 5.24
C LYS A 110 11.19 -26.97 6.38
N LEU A 111 10.57 -27.03 7.55
CA LEU A 111 11.09 -27.79 8.69
C LEU A 111 10.74 -29.28 8.62
N GLY A 112 9.61 -29.64 8.01
CA GLY A 112 9.18 -31.02 7.80
C GLY A 112 10.15 -31.85 6.98
N GLU A 113 10.91 -31.22 6.08
CA GLU A 113 11.96 -31.87 5.27
C GLU A 113 13.28 -32.11 6.05
N ARG A 114 13.47 -31.51 7.23
CA ARG A 114 14.75 -31.56 7.97
C ARG A 114 14.88 -32.74 8.94
N MET A 115 13.92 -33.65 8.99
CA MET A 115 14.07 -34.92 9.70
C MET A 115 14.59 -35.98 8.71
N PRO A 116 15.90 -36.29 8.69
CA PRO A 116 16.38 -37.43 7.93
C PRO A 116 15.73 -38.68 8.51
N GLU A 117 15.22 -39.54 7.64
CA GLU A 117 14.92 -40.92 7.99
C GLU A 117 16.15 -41.52 8.66
N GLY A 118 16.08 -41.69 9.97
CA GLY A 118 17.12 -42.28 10.77
C GLY A 118 17.39 -43.68 10.24
N SER A 119 18.62 -43.85 9.74
CA SER A 119 19.20 -45.09 9.25
C SER A 119 18.90 -46.28 10.15
N SER A 120 17.99 -47.16 9.70
CA SER A 120 17.92 -48.52 10.22
C SER A 120 19.14 -49.29 9.72
N THR A 121 20.14 -49.46 10.60
CA THR A 121 21.19 -50.45 10.42
C THR A 121 20.57 -51.84 10.31
N SER A 122 20.95 -52.54 9.26
CA SER A 122 20.53 -53.90 8.93
C SER A 122 20.96 -54.92 9.99
N SER A 123 20.00 -55.72 10.45
CA SER A 123 20.27 -57.11 10.82
C SER A 123 19.01 -57.99 10.72
N GLY A 124 19.03 -58.91 9.76
CA GLY A 124 18.48 -60.27 9.87
C GLY A 124 16.96 -60.50 10.00
N GLY A 125 16.38 -61.11 8.95
CA GLY A 125 15.51 -62.29 9.14
C GLY A 125 14.00 -62.14 8.98
N GLY A 126 13.49 -62.58 7.82
CA GLY A 126 12.34 -63.49 7.69
C GLY A 126 10.93 -63.09 8.16
N GLY A 127 10.03 -62.85 7.19
CA GLY A 127 8.73 -63.54 7.12
C GLY A 127 7.49 -62.97 7.85
N ARG A 128 6.60 -62.37 7.04
CA ARG A 128 5.11 -62.39 7.07
C ARG A 128 4.31 -61.68 8.20
N ALA A 129 3.38 -60.84 7.70
CA ALA A 129 2.01 -60.53 8.16
C ALA A 129 1.76 -59.42 9.20
N GLY A 130 0.74 -58.59 8.90
CA GLY A 130 0.21 -57.47 9.70
C GLY A 130 0.61 -56.12 9.07
N GLY A 131 -0.26 -55.24 8.55
CA GLY A 131 -1.61 -54.89 8.98
C GLY A 131 -1.56 -53.52 9.66
N GLY A 132 -1.89 -52.44 8.94
CA GLY A 132 -2.38 -51.18 9.53
C GLY A 132 -1.48 -49.94 9.45
N GLY A 133 -2.00 -48.90 8.77
CA GLY A 133 -1.84 -47.45 9.08
C GLY A 133 -0.51 -46.77 8.74
N GLY A 134 -0.43 -45.59 8.15
CA GLY A 134 -1.40 -44.60 7.67
C GLY A 134 -0.64 -43.63 6.75
N SER A 135 -1.18 -43.24 5.59
CA SER A 135 -1.96 -41.99 5.44
C SER A 135 -1.51 -40.88 6.39
N GLY A 136 -0.50 -40.12 5.97
CA GLY A 136 -0.08 -38.89 6.64
C GLY A 136 0.29 -37.73 5.69
N ALA A 137 0.59 -38.00 4.42
CA ALA A 137 0.99 -36.97 3.46
C ALA A 137 -0.19 -36.26 2.76
N GLY A 138 -1.38 -36.87 2.75
CA GLY A 138 -2.54 -36.33 2.04
C GLY A 138 -3.15 -35.08 2.68
N GLY A 139 -3.03 -34.89 3.99
CA GLY A 139 -3.67 -33.78 4.71
C GLY A 139 -2.95 -32.43 4.60
N SER A 140 -1.65 -32.43 4.28
CA SER A 140 -0.83 -31.19 4.25
C SER A 140 -0.99 -30.38 2.96
N CYS A 141 -1.38 -31.02 1.85
CA CYS A 141 -1.60 -30.36 0.56
C CYS A 141 -2.69 -29.28 0.62
N TYR A 142 -3.82 -29.63 1.25
CA TYR A 142 -5.06 -28.85 1.18
C TYR A 142 -4.99 -27.53 1.95
N SER A 143 -4.29 -27.54 3.09
CA SER A 143 -4.15 -26.35 3.94
C SER A 143 -3.37 -25.23 3.26
N ASN A 144 -2.45 -25.59 2.35
CA ASN A 144 -1.52 -24.63 1.75
C ASN A 144 -2.21 -23.86 0.62
N GLU A 145 -2.86 -24.56 -0.31
CA GLU A 145 -3.63 -23.94 -1.40
C GLU A 145 -4.78 -23.05 -0.87
N GLU A 146 -5.47 -23.49 0.20
CA GLU A 146 -6.51 -22.69 0.86
C GLU A 146 -5.95 -21.42 1.52
N SER A 147 -4.81 -21.53 2.23
CA SER A 147 -4.17 -20.36 2.84
C SER A 147 -3.67 -19.33 1.82
N ILE A 148 -3.16 -19.78 0.66
CA ILE A 148 -2.76 -18.92 -0.45
C ILE A 148 -3.99 -18.24 -1.08
N LEU A 149 -5.08 -18.98 -1.25
CA LEU A 149 -6.34 -18.45 -1.75
C LEU A 149 -6.89 -17.37 -0.79
N ASP A 150 -6.85 -17.61 0.52
CA ASP A 150 -7.32 -16.65 1.52
C ASP A 150 -6.49 -15.38 1.54
N LEU A 151 -5.16 -15.48 1.49
CA LEU A 151 -4.27 -14.34 1.36
C LEU A 151 -4.54 -13.56 0.06
N GLY A 152 -4.69 -14.28 -1.06
CA GLY A 152 -5.01 -13.68 -2.34
C GLY A 152 -6.34 -12.93 -2.35
N LYS A 153 -7.39 -13.51 -1.76
CA LYS A 153 -8.70 -12.86 -1.56
C LYS A 153 -8.60 -11.65 -0.64
N ALA A 154 -7.80 -11.72 0.42
CA ALA A 154 -7.59 -10.61 1.33
C ALA A 154 -6.89 -9.43 0.62
N LEU A 155 -5.83 -9.71 -0.15
CA LEU A 155 -5.13 -8.72 -0.97
C LEU A 155 -6.04 -8.08 -2.03
N TYR A 156 -6.81 -8.88 -2.77
CA TYR A 156 -7.78 -8.36 -3.74
C TYR A 156 -8.78 -7.40 -3.07
N LYS A 157 -9.35 -7.79 -1.91
CA LYS A 157 -10.29 -6.94 -1.16
C LYS A 157 -9.62 -5.68 -0.61
N LEU A 158 -8.37 -5.75 -0.18
CA LEU A 158 -7.59 -4.61 0.28
C LEU A 158 -7.42 -3.59 -0.86
N HIS A 159 -6.98 -4.04 -2.04
CA HIS A 159 -6.76 -3.17 -3.19
C HIS A 159 -8.08 -2.66 -3.79
N LEU A 160 -9.15 -3.46 -3.79
CA LEU A 160 -10.48 -3.00 -4.17
C LEU A 160 -10.99 -1.92 -3.22
N GLN A 161 -10.78 -2.08 -1.91
CA GLN A 161 -11.17 -1.06 -0.94
C GLN A 161 -10.34 0.23 -1.11
N LEU A 162 -9.07 0.10 -1.48
CA LEU A 162 -8.22 1.24 -1.80
C LEU A 162 -8.69 1.97 -3.07
N LEU A 163 -9.10 1.24 -4.11
CA LEU A 163 -9.72 1.82 -5.32
C LEU A 163 -10.94 2.67 -4.93
N LEU A 164 -11.84 2.13 -4.12
CA LEU A 164 -13.06 2.84 -3.67
C LEU A 164 -12.72 4.10 -2.85
N LEU A 165 -11.70 4.03 -1.99
CA LEU A 165 -11.22 5.18 -1.24
C LEU A 165 -10.71 6.29 -2.17
N LEU A 166 -9.93 5.93 -3.19
CA LEU A 166 -9.39 6.89 -4.17
C LEU A 166 -10.50 7.51 -5.03
N GLU A 167 -11.51 6.73 -5.43
CA GLU A 167 -12.70 7.26 -6.11
C GLU A 167 -13.50 8.23 -5.24
N ALA A 168 -13.68 7.91 -3.95
CA ALA A 168 -14.35 8.78 -3.00
C ALA A 168 -13.56 10.09 -2.77
N ALA A 169 -12.23 10.00 -2.71
CA ALA A 169 -11.35 11.15 -2.66
C ALA A 169 -11.49 12.02 -3.92
N ALA A 170 -11.47 11.42 -5.12
CA ALA A 170 -11.70 12.14 -6.38
C ALA A 170 -13.03 12.92 -6.38
N LYS A 171 -14.12 12.28 -5.93
CA LYS A 171 -15.44 12.93 -5.79
C LYS A 171 -15.41 14.08 -4.77
N MET A 172 -14.68 13.91 -3.66
CA MET A 172 -14.47 14.97 -2.67
C MET A 172 -13.77 16.19 -3.28
N TYR A 173 -12.71 16.00 -4.07
CA TYR A 173 -12.00 17.12 -4.71
C TYR A 173 -12.90 17.89 -5.67
N ILE A 174 -13.72 17.18 -6.44
CA ILE A 174 -14.71 17.81 -7.32
C ILE A 174 -15.71 18.63 -6.49
N ALA A 175 -16.28 18.05 -5.44
CA ALA A 175 -17.24 18.74 -4.58
C ALA A 175 -16.63 19.96 -3.88
N LEU A 176 -15.38 19.85 -3.43
CA LEU A 176 -14.64 20.94 -2.80
C LEU A 176 -14.34 22.06 -3.80
N SER A 177 -13.93 21.73 -5.02
CA SER A 177 -13.63 22.71 -6.07
C SER A 177 -14.88 23.46 -6.52
N VAL A 178 -16.02 22.77 -6.64
CA VAL A 178 -17.32 23.40 -6.90
C VAL A 178 -17.70 24.32 -5.76
N SER A 179 -17.61 23.85 -4.51
CA SER A 179 -17.93 24.67 -3.32
C SER A 179 -17.05 25.90 -3.22
N ALA A 180 -15.75 25.78 -3.51
CA ALA A 180 -14.81 26.89 -3.51
C ALA A 180 -15.16 27.92 -4.60
N THR A 181 -15.56 27.46 -5.78
CA THR A 181 -16.00 28.31 -6.90
C THR A 181 -17.30 29.06 -6.55
N ASP A 182 -18.27 28.38 -5.95
CA ASP A 182 -19.54 28.98 -5.52
C ASP A 182 -19.33 30.02 -4.42
N ASN A 183 -18.33 29.80 -3.55
CA ASN A 183 -17.89 30.77 -2.54
C ASN A 183 -16.94 31.85 -3.10
N LYS A 184 -16.64 31.84 -4.41
CA LYS A 184 -15.77 32.79 -5.12
C LYS A 184 -14.35 32.86 -4.55
N LEU A 185 -13.83 31.72 -4.10
CA LEU A 185 -12.47 31.62 -3.57
C LEU A 185 -11.44 31.65 -4.70
N GLN A 186 -10.26 32.21 -4.42
CA GLN A 186 -9.14 32.25 -5.34
C GLN A 186 -8.42 30.90 -5.36
N ASN A 187 -8.28 30.30 -6.54
CA ASN A 187 -7.51 29.06 -6.70
C ASN A 187 -6.00 29.37 -6.70
N LEU A 188 -5.28 28.79 -5.73
CA LEU A 188 -3.84 28.95 -5.54
C LEU A 188 -3.06 27.65 -5.84
N SER A 189 -3.72 26.60 -6.32
CA SER A 189 -3.11 25.28 -6.59
C SER A 189 -1.94 25.36 -7.56
N ALA A 190 -2.02 26.20 -8.60
CA ALA A 190 -0.98 26.32 -9.63
C ALA A 190 0.36 26.86 -9.07
N GLU A 191 0.29 27.72 -8.05
CA GLU A 191 1.46 28.25 -7.36
C GLU A 191 2.17 27.13 -6.59
N VAL A 192 1.40 26.36 -5.82
CA VAL A 192 1.91 25.19 -5.07
C VAL A 192 2.50 24.13 -6.01
N SER A 193 1.85 23.85 -7.15
CA SER A 193 2.40 22.93 -8.16
C SER A 193 3.71 23.42 -8.78
N THR A 194 3.93 24.74 -8.81
CA THR A 194 5.20 25.32 -9.27
C THR A 194 6.30 25.15 -8.24
N VAL A 195 5.99 25.39 -6.96
CA VAL A 195 6.93 25.14 -5.85
C VAL A 195 7.28 23.66 -5.74
N ARG A 196 6.32 22.74 -5.86
CA ARG A 196 6.58 21.29 -5.84
C ARG A 196 7.57 20.89 -6.94
N ARG A 197 7.40 21.38 -8.17
CA ARG A 197 8.34 21.12 -9.27
C ARG A 197 9.74 21.71 -9.01
N ALA A 198 9.82 22.88 -8.39
CA ALA A 198 11.10 23.49 -8.04
C ALA A 198 11.83 22.69 -6.95
N LEU A 199 11.11 22.21 -5.92
CA LEU A 199 11.65 21.33 -4.89
C LEU A 199 12.12 19.99 -5.45
N LEU A 200 11.33 19.36 -6.34
CA LEU A 200 11.73 18.12 -7.00
C LEU A 200 13.02 18.29 -7.81
N ARG A 201 13.12 19.38 -8.59
CA ARG A 201 14.35 19.70 -9.34
C ARG A 201 15.55 19.93 -8.42
N ALA A 202 15.38 20.75 -7.36
CA ALA A 202 16.44 21.01 -6.39
C ALA A 202 16.90 19.73 -5.67
N LYS A 203 15.97 18.78 -5.43
CA LYS A 203 16.27 17.47 -4.85
C LYS A 203 17.11 16.59 -5.79
N GLU A 204 16.84 16.62 -7.10
CA GLU A 204 17.65 15.93 -8.11
C GLU A 204 19.05 16.55 -8.26
N GLU A 205 19.16 17.87 -8.11
CA GLU A 205 20.42 18.64 -8.22
C GLU A 205 21.27 18.62 -6.94
N SER A 206 20.75 18.08 -5.82
CA SER A 206 21.37 18.02 -4.48
C SER A 206 22.68 17.21 -4.37
N GLY A 207 23.32 16.83 -5.48
CA GLY A 207 24.53 16.01 -5.54
C GLY A 207 25.86 16.75 -5.38
N THR A 208 25.90 18.09 -5.30
CA THR A 208 27.15 18.85 -5.53
C THR A 208 27.50 20.03 -4.61
N HIS A 209 26.75 20.39 -3.56
CA HIS A 209 27.20 21.46 -2.66
C HIS A 209 26.81 21.27 -1.18
N PRO A 210 27.75 21.47 -0.23
CA PRO A 210 27.43 21.69 1.17
C PRO A 210 27.11 23.18 1.36
N LEU A 211 25.83 23.53 1.48
CA LEU A 211 25.42 24.80 2.05
C LEU A 211 24.58 24.45 3.29
N ALA A 212 25.27 24.39 4.43
CA ALA A 212 24.58 24.34 5.70
C ALA A 212 23.80 25.65 5.86
N PRO A 213 22.49 25.62 6.13
CA PRO A 213 21.77 26.82 6.55
C PRO A 213 22.46 27.36 7.81
N THR A 214 22.63 28.69 7.87
CA THR A 214 23.10 29.31 9.11
C THR A 214 22.08 29.01 10.22
N PRO A 215 22.50 28.77 11.48
CA PRO A 215 21.61 28.34 12.57
C PRO A 215 20.45 29.28 12.91
N GLU A 216 20.35 30.43 12.26
CA GLU A 216 19.44 31.53 12.60
C GLU A 216 18.26 31.71 11.61
N GLU A 217 18.29 31.08 10.43
CA GLU A 217 17.22 31.23 9.44
C GLU A 217 16.01 30.34 9.75
N SER A 218 14.82 30.95 9.85
CA SER A 218 13.55 30.23 9.93
C SER A 218 13.16 29.70 8.55
N LEU A 219 12.52 28.52 8.48
CA LEU A 219 11.98 27.98 7.23
C LEU A 219 11.08 28.99 6.50
N VAL A 220 10.34 29.81 7.25
CA VAL A 220 9.48 30.86 6.68
C VAL A 220 10.29 31.84 5.84
N GLN A 221 11.48 32.23 6.31
CA GLN A 221 12.36 33.15 5.58
C GLN A 221 12.92 32.47 4.32
N ILE A 222 13.41 31.23 4.45
CA ILE A 222 13.93 30.44 3.32
C ILE A 222 12.87 30.30 2.21
N LEU A 223 11.60 30.04 2.58
CA LEU A 223 10.49 29.93 1.63
C LEU A 223 10.12 31.27 0.98
N GLN A 224 10.18 32.37 1.73
CA GLN A 224 9.97 33.71 1.17
C GLN A 224 11.04 34.09 0.14
N GLU A 225 12.28 33.65 0.35
CA GLU A 225 13.40 33.84 -0.57
C GLU A 225 13.41 32.85 -1.75
N SER A 226 12.48 31.87 -1.75
CA SER A 226 12.40 30.79 -2.76
C SER A 226 13.69 29.96 -2.85
N ASP A 227 14.39 29.80 -1.74
CA ASP A 227 15.63 29.00 -1.66
C ASP A 227 15.32 27.53 -1.38
N TRP A 228 14.92 26.82 -2.43
CA TRP A 228 14.51 25.42 -2.37
C TRP A 228 15.60 24.44 -1.90
N PRO A 229 16.89 24.58 -2.31
CA PRO A 229 17.97 23.74 -1.78
C PRO A 229 18.14 23.88 -0.26
N ASN A 230 18.10 25.11 0.27
CA ASN A 230 18.19 25.33 1.71
C ASN A 230 16.92 24.87 2.44
N ALA A 231 15.73 24.99 1.83
CA ALA A 231 14.50 24.46 2.40
C ALA A 231 14.56 22.93 2.56
N LEU A 232 15.06 22.21 1.55
CA LEU A 232 15.27 20.76 1.60
C LEU A 232 16.30 20.38 2.68
N THR A 233 17.38 21.15 2.78
CA THR A 233 18.41 20.92 3.81
C THR A 233 17.86 21.17 5.22
N TYR A 234 17.08 22.23 5.39
CA TYR A 234 16.41 22.57 6.65
C TYR A 234 15.44 21.47 7.08
N ALA A 235 14.59 20.97 6.16
CA ALA A 235 13.64 19.91 6.45
C ALA A 235 14.34 18.63 6.93
N LYS A 236 15.39 18.19 6.22
CA LYS A 236 16.21 17.04 6.61
C LYS A 236 16.81 17.17 8.01
N GLN A 237 17.33 18.36 8.34
CA GLN A 237 17.97 18.63 9.64
C GLN A 237 16.97 18.71 10.80
N ASN A 238 15.74 19.14 10.51
CA ASN A 238 14.71 19.36 11.53
C ASN A 238 13.67 18.24 11.60
N LYS A 239 13.83 17.13 10.86
CA LYS A 239 12.85 16.03 10.69
C LYS A 239 12.16 15.58 12.00
N SER A 240 12.87 15.56 13.13
CA SER A 240 12.30 15.21 14.45
C SER A 240 11.27 16.21 14.99
N ARG A 241 11.38 17.50 14.66
CA ARG A 241 10.43 18.56 15.09
C ARG A 241 9.10 18.48 14.34
N TRP A 242 9.13 18.03 13.09
CA TRP A 242 7.93 17.88 12.26
C TRP A 242 7.11 16.63 12.62
N LEU A 243 7.79 15.60 13.13
CA LEU A 243 7.20 14.30 13.45
C LEU A 243 6.13 14.34 14.57
N ASP A 244 6.15 15.38 15.43
CA ASP A 244 5.23 15.52 16.58
C ASP A 244 3.94 16.30 16.24
N GLU A 245 3.91 17.13 15.18
CA GLU A 245 2.76 17.99 14.85
C GLU A 245 1.93 17.53 13.66
N LEU A 246 2.46 16.68 12.76
CA LEU A 246 1.78 16.23 11.54
C LEU A 246 1.80 14.70 11.44
N ILE A 247 0.69 14.08 11.86
CA ILE A 247 0.23 12.71 11.53
C ILE A 247 1.37 11.72 11.21
N SER A 248 1.94 11.14 12.27
CA SER A 248 2.73 9.89 12.32
C SER A 248 3.00 9.21 10.96
N THR A 249 3.95 9.74 10.18
CA THR A 249 4.59 9.03 9.06
C THR A 249 5.80 8.28 9.60
N GLY A 250 5.57 7.06 10.06
CA GLY A 250 6.66 6.16 10.44
C GLY A 250 7.31 5.55 9.21
N THR A 251 8.30 6.23 8.59
CA THR A 251 9.49 5.64 7.92
C THR A 251 10.41 6.70 7.31
N ASP A 252 11.67 6.32 7.05
CA ASP A 252 12.79 7.16 6.62
C ASP A 252 12.80 7.64 5.15
N ASP A 253 11.66 8.03 4.58
CA ASP A 253 11.61 8.46 3.17
C ASP A 253 11.81 9.98 2.99
N ASN A 254 12.65 10.32 2.00
CA ASN A 254 13.08 11.68 1.62
C ASN A 254 11.96 12.49 0.89
N ASP A 255 10.80 11.89 0.60
CA ASP A 255 9.62 12.54 0.00
C ASP A 255 8.71 13.20 1.05
N ASP A 256 8.84 12.78 2.31
CA ASP A 256 8.14 13.42 3.42
C ASP A 256 8.64 14.87 3.60
N ASP A 257 9.89 15.17 3.25
CA ASP A 257 10.45 16.52 3.32
C ASP A 257 9.73 17.50 2.37
N ILE A 258 9.50 17.09 1.12
CA ILE A 258 8.80 17.93 0.13
C ILE A 258 7.37 18.20 0.58
N THR A 259 6.67 17.15 1.03
CA THR A 259 5.29 17.28 1.52
C THR A 259 5.21 18.19 2.74
N SER A 260 6.18 18.07 3.66
CA SER A 260 6.30 18.91 4.85
C SER A 260 6.55 20.39 4.49
N ILE A 261 7.51 20.65 3.60
CA ILE A 261 7.80 22.01 3.10
C ILE A 261 6.55 22.61 2.43
N LEU A 262 5.88 21.84 1.57
CA LEU A 262 4.67 22.29 0.89
C LEU A 262 3.52 22.55 1.87
N SER A 263 3.40 21.76 2.94
CA SER A 263 2.42 21.98 4.02
C SER A 263 2.59 23.36 4.65
N VAL A 264 3.82 23.74 5.03
CA VAL A 264 4.13 25.07 5.58
C VAL A 264 3.90 26.16 4.53
N TYR A 265 4.34 25.93 3.29
CA TYR A 265 4.14 26.89 2.21
C TYR A 265 2.65 27.15 1.94
N CYS A 266 1.81 26.10 1.90
CA CYS A 266 0.36 26.24 1.74
C CYS A 266 -0.25 27.03 2.90
N HIS A 267 0.18 26.77 4.13
CA HIS A 267 -0.28 27.52 5.30
C HIS A 267 0.03 29.02 5.17
N LEU A 268 1.29 29.38 4.87
CA LEU A 268 1.70 30.77 4.67
C LEU A 268 0.93 31.44 3.53
N LEU A 269 0.67 30.69 2.45
CA LEU A 269 -0.05 31.19 1.29
C LEU A 269 -1.52 31.50 1.62
N ILE A 270 -2.19 30.63 2.39
CA ILE A 270 -3.56 30.84 2.86
C ILE A 270 -3.66 31.94 3.93
N GLU A 271 -2.65 32.09 4.81
CA GLU A 271 -2.62 33.22 5.75
C GLU A 271 -2.54 34.56 5.02
N LYS A 272 -1.76 34.62 3.93
CA LYS A 272 -1.64 35.81 3.07
C LYS A 272 -2.89 36.04 2.22
N HIS A 273 -3.53 34.97 1.77
CA HIS A 273 -4.72 34.99 0.91
C HIS A 273 -5.89 34.34 1.63
N SER A 274 -6.56 35.11 2.51
CA SER A 274 -7.66 34.60 3.33
C SER A 274 -8.88 34.09 2.53
N ASP A 275 -9.00 34.48 1.27
CA ASP A 275 -9.98 34.03 0.28
C ASP A 275 -9.43 32.96 -0.67
N GLY A 276 -8.25 32.41 -0.39
CA GLY A 276 -7.60 31.38 -1.17
C GLY A 276 -8.08 29.96 -0.86
N PHE A 277 -7.98 29.09 -1.85
CA PHE A 277 -8.03 27.63 -1.68
C PHE A 277 -6.96 26.94 -2.53
N ILE A 278 -6.47 25.81 -2.02
CA ILE A 278 -5.46 24.97 -2.64
C ILE A 278 -6.01 23.55 -2.63
N VAL A 279 -6.07 22.95 -3.81
CA VAL A 279 -6.32 21.52 -4.02
C VAL A 279 -5.32 21.10 -5.08
N THR A 280 -4.22 20.47 -4.69
CA THR A 280 -3.25 19.96 -5.67
C THR A 280 -3.86 18.76 -6.35
N GLU A 281 -4.06 18.82 -7.65
CA GLU A 281 -4.61 17.71 -8.41
C GLU A 281 -3.53 16.64 -8.61
N GLU A 282 -3.88 15.40 -8.27
CA GLU A 282 -3.18 14.20 -8.71
C GLU A 282 -4.13 13.49 -9.68
N ASP A 283 -3.59 12.81 -10.69
CA ASP A 283 -4.39 12.09 -11.69
C ASP A 283 -4.96 10.79 -11.09
N LEU A 284 -5.84 10.95 -10.09
CA LEU A 284 -6.51 9.85 -9.39
C LEU A 284 -7.39 9.05 -10.35
N VAL A 285 -7.85 9.65 -11.44
CA VAL A 285 -8.56 8.93 -12.51
C VAL A 285 -7.64 7.92 -13.18
N SER A 286 -6.41 8.32 -13.54
CA SER A 286 -5.41 7.40 -14.06
C SER A 286 -5.02 6.32 -13.04
N VAL A 287 -4.82 6.68 -11.77
CA VAL A 287 -4.52 5.72 -10.70
C VAL A 287 -5.63 4.68 -10.55
N THR A 288 -6.89 5.13 -10.46
CA THR A 288 -8.04 4.25 -10.27
C THR A 288 -8.26 3.35 -11.49
N ASN A 289 -8.11 3.88 -12.70
CA ASN A 289 -8.15 3.07 -13.93
C ASN A 289 -7.02 2.04 -13.99
N GLY A 290 -5.80 2.42 -13.60
CA GLY A 290 -4.65 1.51 -13.53
C GLY A 290 -4.90 0.38 -12.52
N LEU A 291 -5.37 0.70 -11.32
CA LEU A 291 -5.75 -0.31 -10.33
C LEU A 291 -6.85 -1.25 -10.82
N MET A 292 -7.89 -0.71 -11.45
CA MET A 292 -9.00 -1.50 -11.98
C MET A 292 -8.51 -2.48 -13.07
N THR A 293 -7.56 -2.04 -13.91
CA THR A 293 -6.94 -2.87 -14.96
C THR A 293 -6.22 -4.08 -14.38
N GLU A 294 -5.56 -3.92 -13.22
CA GLU A 294 -4.86 -5.03 -12.55
C GLU A 294 -5.77 -5.91 -11.69
N LEU A 295 -6.83 -5.33 -11.11
CA LEU A 295 -7.74 -6.07 -10.22
C LEU A 295 -8.59 -7.11 -10.97
N TYR A 296 -9.00 -6.82 -12.21
CA TYR A 296 -9.88 -7.73 -12.94
C TYR A 296 -9.21 -9.08 -13.29
N PRO A 297 -8.02 -9.11 -13.92
CA PRO A 297 -7.31 -10.37 -14.19
C PRO A 297 -6.84 -11.08 -12.90
N MET A 298 -6.52 -10.32 -11.84
CA MET A 298 -6.22 -10.90 -10.54
C MET A 298 -7.40 -11.71 -9.98
N LEU A 299 -8.61 -11.19 -10.10
CA LEU A 299 -9.81 -11.89 -9.67
C LEU A 299 -10.04 -13.18 -10.48
N GLU A 300 -9.74 -13.16 -11.78
CA GLU A 300 -9.80 -14.36 -12.62
C GLU A 300 -8.83 -15.44 -12.15
N ALA A 301 -7.56 -15.08 -11.90
CA ALA A 301 -6.57 -16.00 -11.35
C ALA A 301 -6.99 -16.58 -9.99
N LEU A 302 -7.58 -15.76 -9.11
CA LEU A 302 -8.15 -16.20 -7.83
C LEU A 302 -9.30 -17.19 -8.00
N ASN A 303 -10.19 -16.93 -8.96
CA ASN A 303 -11.31 -17.84 -9.25
C ASN A 303 -10.83 -19.19 -9.77
N CYS A 304 -9.74 -19.24 -10.55
CA CYS A 304 -9.13 -20.49 -10.99
C CYS A 304 -8.52 -21.32 -9.84
N ILE A 305 -7.94 -20.65 -8.84
CA ILE A 305 -7.48 -21.33 -7.61
C ILE A 305 -8.70 -21.81 -6.82
N GLU A 306 -9.72 -20.97 -6.67
CA GLU A 306 -10.92 -21.28 -5.91
C GLU A 306 -11.74 -22.45 -6.47
N SER A 307 -11.93 -22.51 -7.79
CA SER A 307 -12.63 -23.63 -8.43
C SER A 307 -11.96 -24.95 -8.10
N ARG A 308 -10.62 -24.98 -8.15
CA ARG A 308 -9.83 -26.15 -7.83
C ARG A 308 -9.89 -26.54 -6.36
N VAL A 309 -9.78 -25.58 -5.43
CA VAL A 309 -9.98 -25.85 -4.00
C VAL A 309 -11.38 -26.43 -3.72
N LYS A 310 -12.39 -26.01 -4.48
CA LYS A 310 -13.78 -26.53 -4.35
C LYS A 310 -14.00 -27.90 -4.98
N GLU A 311 -13.32 -28.22 -6.07
CA GLU A 311 -13.44 -29.48 -6.80
C GLU A 311 -12.74 -30.66 -6.11
N LEU A 312 -11.84 -30.37 -5.16
CA LEU A 312 -11.14 -31.40 -4.39
C LEU A 312 -12.11 -32.05 -3.36
N PRO A 313 -12.16 -33.39 -3.27
CA PRO A 313 -13.09 -34.08 -2.39
C PRO A 313 -12.79 -33.72 -0.94
N LYS A 314 -13.73 -33.03 -0.27
CA LYS A 314 -13.73 -32.86 1.18
C LYS A 314 -13.80 -34.27 1.78
N THR A 315 -12.68 -34.77 2.31
CA THR A 315 -12.69 -36.00 3.08
C THR A 315 -13.59 -35.75 4.28
N SER A 316 -14.84 -36.23 4.21
CA SER A 316 -15.75 -36.22 5.35
C SER A 316 -15.11 -37.09 6.42
N ASN A 317 -14.86 -36.50 7.58
CA ASN A 317 -14.71 -37.26 8.82
C ASN A 317 -16.00 -38.04 9.10
#